data_AF-A0A193QFF0-F1
#
_entry.id   AF-A0A193QFF0-F1
#
_cell.length_a   1.000
_cell.length_b   1.000
_cell.length_c   1.000
_cell.angle_alpha   90.00
_cell.angle_beta   90.00
_cell.angle_gamma   90.00
#
_symmetry.space_group_name_H-M   'P 1'
#
loop_
_entity.id
_entity.type
_entity.pdbx_description
1 polymer ?
#
loop_
_entity_poly.entity_id
_entity_poly.type
_entity_poly.pdbx_seq_one_letter_code
_entity_poly.pdbx_strand_id
1 'polypeptide(L)'
;MLYNPVHQDSIRDVARYLLDDLTLGLDQAREKLQHLSSGQMLLLPMMSTPVCPYARTALTGHFSADVVLKKDDYWHFAVFDNLDDSDTEPLKEAVLGQLIPKKRGRYYFFQQHFQQRNDCAVHVYNFFSRCLASKEAFFTGPALWGKLFDDYCQEAADLTQAPGEDSTLSSTMLHRYFMLECLATGYRQDEWGMVQQAMVARPRFSFCPVPVAARRAEC
;
A
#
# COMPACT_ATOMS: atom_id res chain seq x y z
N MET A 1 24.26 23.70 -29.28
CA MET A 1 23.15 22.89 -28.72
C MET A 1 22.07 22.78 -29.78
N LEU A 2 21.89 21.59 -30.38
CA LEU A 2 20.82 21.35 -31.33
C LEU A 2 19.54 21.03 -30.55
N TYR A 3 18.55 21.91 -30.68
CA TYR A 3 17.21 21.75 -30.15
C TYR A 3 16.49 20.70 -31.03
N ASN A 4 16.20 19.51 -30.49
CA ASN A 4 15.50 18.46 -31.25
C ASN A 4 14.01 18.43 -30.84
N PRO A 5 13.09 18.97 -31.67
CA PRO A 5 11.65 19.05 -31.34
C PRO A 5 10.99 17.68 -31.14
N VAL A 6 11.53 16.62 -31.76
CA VAL A 6 11.02 15.24 -31.64
C VAL A 6 11.00 14.72 -30.19
N HIS A 7 11.92 15.19 -29.33
CA HIS A 7 11.96 14.78 -27.92
C HIS A 7 10.90 15.48 -27.05
N GLN A 8 10.41 16.66 -27.42
CA GLN A 8 9.37 17.34 -26.64
C GLN A 8 7.98 16.76 -26.87
N ASP A 9 7.68 16.37 -28.11
CA ASP A 9 6.42 15.69 -28.43
C ASP A 9 6.38 14.32 -27.73
N SER A 10 7.50 13.59 -27.72
CA SER A 10 7.65 12.34 -26.96
C SER A 10 7.47 12.52 -25.45
N ILE A 11 8.03 13.56 -24.82
CA ILE A 11 7.84 13.81 -23.39
C ILE A 11 6.39 14.21 -23.09
N ARG A 12 5.74 14.99 -23.95
CA ARG A 12 4.33 15.37 -23.79
C ARG A 12 3.39 14.19 -23.96
N ASP A 13 3.66 13.30 -24.90
CA ASP A 13 2.87 12.10 -25.11
C ASP A 13 3.07 11.09 -23.99
N VAL A 14 4.30 10.94 -23.47
CA VAL A 14 4.57 10.15 -22.26
C VAL A 14 3.87 10.77 -21.04
N ALA A 15 3.91 12.09 -20.88
CA ALA A 15 3.21 12.76 -19.78
C ALA A 15 1.69 12.60 -19.89
N ARG A 16 1.11 12.65 -21.10
CA ARG A 16 -0.32 12.40 -21.34
C ARG A 16 -0.67 10.95 -21.03
N TYR A 17 0.11 9.99 -21.54
CA TYR A 17 -0.07 8.57 -21.26
C TYR A 17 -0.01 8.28 -19.75
N LEU A 18 0.97 8.83 -19.04
CA LEU A 18 1.09 8.70 -17.58
C LEU A 18 -0.10 9.33 -16.84
N LEU A 19 -0.63 10.45 -17.35
CA LEU A 19 -1.82 11.09 -16.77
C LEU A 19 -3.09 10.24 -16.98
N ASP A 20 -3.24 9.65 -18.16
CA ASP A 20 -4.37 8.77 -18.49
C ASP A 20 -4.31 7.47 -17.66
N ASP A 21 -3.14 6.83 -17.58
CA ASP A 21 -2.91 5.64 -16.74
C ASP A 21 -3.11 5.97 -15.25
N LEU A 22 -2.67 7.15 -14.78
CA LEU A 22 -2.91 7.62 -13.43
C LEU A 22 -4.40 7.79 -13.16
N THR A 23 -5.15 8.40 -14.10
CA THR A 23 -6.59 8.63 -13.96
C THR A 23 -7.33 7.29 -13.87
N LEU A 24 -6.99 6.34 -14.75
CA LEU A 24 -7.55 4.99 -14.72
C LEU A 24 -7.22 4.27 -13.39
N GLY A 25 -5.97 4.34 -12.94
CA GLY A 25 -5.54 3.73 -11.68
C GLY A 25 -6.25 4.35 -10.46
N LEU A 26 -6.44 5.68 -10.46
CA LEU A 26 -7.17 6.38 -9.40
C LEU A 26 -8.65 5.99 -9.37
N ASP A 27 -9.30 5.87 -10.51
CA ASP A 27 -10.71 5.46 -10.58
C ASP A 27 -10.89 4.01 -10.14
N GLN A 28 -9.97 3.11 -10.54
CA GLN A 28 -9.94 1.74 -10.04
C GLN A 28 -9.70 1.68 -8.52
N ALA A 29 -8.78 2.49 -7.99
CA ALA A 29 -8.53 2.56 -6.55
C ALA A 29 -9.77 3.07 -5.80
N ARG A 30 -10.43 4.12 -6.30
CA ARG A 30 -11.69 4.64 -5.75
C ARG A 30 -12.78 3.58 -5.74
N GLU A 31 -12.99 2.90 -6.86
CA GLU A 31 -13.98 1.83 -6.99
C GLU A 31 -13.71 0.72 -5.98
N LYS A 32 -12.48 0.19 -5.93
CA LYS A 32 -12.08 -0.86 -4.98
C LYS A 32 -12.28 -0.41 -3.53
N LEU A 33 -11.91 0.82 -3.19
CA LEU A 33 -12.07 1.38 -1.84
C LEU A 33 -13.54 1.56 -1.44
N GLN A 34 -14.43 1.88 -2.37
CA GLN A 34 -15.87 1.96 -2.13
C GLN A 34 -16.50 0.57 -1.88
N HIS A 35 -15.94 -0.47 -2.48
CA HIS A 35 -16.40 -1.85 -2.29
C HIS A 35 -15.80 -2.56 -1.07
N LEU A 36 -14.84 -1.94 -0.37
CA LEU A 36 -14.30 -2.50 0.86
C LEU A 36 -15.36 -2.57 1.97
N SER A 37 -15.64 -3.79 2.41
CA SER A 37 -16.38 -4.07 3.63
C SER A 37 -15.49 -3.86 4.86
N SER A 38 -16.09 -3.59 6.02
CA SER A 38 -15.31 -3.46 7.26
C SER A 38 -14.53 -4.74 7.55
N GLY A 39 -13.25 -4.60 7.88
CA GLY A 39 -12.32 -5.72 8.06
C GLY A 39 -11.61 -6.15 6.77
N GLN A 40 -11.87 -5.50 5.64
CA GLN A 40 -11.09 -5.70 4.42
C GLN A 40 -10.00 -4.64 4.28
N MET A 41 -8.88 -5.06 3.69
CA MET A 41 -7.75 -4.19 3.39
C MET A 41 -7.43 -4.21 1.90
N LEU A 42 -6.91 -3.08 1.42
CA LEU A 42 -6.39 -2.88 0.07
C LEU A 42 -4.94 -2.41 0.16
N LEU A 43 -4.07 -3.01 -0.65
CA LEU A 43 -2.68 -2.59 -0.80
C LEU A 43 -2.60 -1.67 -2.01
N LEU A 44 -2.05 -0.48 -1.83
CA LEU A 44 -1.96 0.56 -2.85
C LEU A 44 -0.52 1.07 -2.92
N PRO A 45 0.22 0.86 -4.02
CA PRO A 45 1.47 1.58 -4.21
C PRO A 45 1.15 3.05 -4.54
N MET A 46 1.79 3.97 -3.83
CA MET A 46 1.71 5.40 -4.15
C MET A 46 3.06 5.86 -4.70
N MET A 47 3.03 6.54 -5.85
CA MET A 47 4.21 7.18 -6.41
C MET A 47 4.11 8.70 -6.21
N SER A 48 5.13 9.30 -5.57
CA SER A 48 5.30 10.75 -5.51
C SER A 48 6.43 11.18 -6.45
N THR A 49 6.21 12.27 -7.20
CA THR A 49 7.22 12.79 -8.14
C THR A 49 7.43 14.29 -7.88
N PRO A 50 8.64 14.76 -7.54
CA PRO A 50 8.93 16.18 -7.52
C PRO A 50 8.75 16.76 -8.93
N VAL A 51 7.78 17.67 -9.09
CA VAL A 51 7.60 18.41 -10.34
C VAL A 51 8.56 19.60 -10.31
N CYS A 52 9.72 19.48 -10.94
CA CYS A 52 10.62 20.62 -11.17
C CYS A 52 10.22 21.33 -12.47
N PRO A 53 9.64 22.55 -12.42
CA PRO A 53 9.15 23.23 -13.62
C PRO A 53 10.26 23.74 -14.54
N TYR A 54 11.53 23.71 -14.11
CA TYR A 54 12.65 24.34 -14.82
C TYR A 54 13.64 23.36 -15.45
N ALA A 55 13.54 22.06 -15.15
CA ALA A 55 14.52 21.09 -15.59
C ALA A 55 13.88 20.07 -16.54
N ARG A 56 14.43 19.92 -17.74
CA ARG A 56 14.16 18.79 -18.66
C ARG A 56 14.74 17.47 -18.12
N THR A 57 14.65 17.27 -16.82
CA THR A 57 15.24 16.14 -16.10
C THR A 57 14.28 14.97 -16.12
N ALA A 58 14.86 13.77 -16.14
CA ALA A 58 14.13 12.52 -15.99
C ALA A 58 13.14 12.62 -14.81
N LEU A 59 11.93 12.09 -15.02
CA LEU A 59 10.96 11.91 -13.94
C LEU A 59 11.60 11.01 -12.88
N THR A 60 11.99 11.59 -11.75
CA THR A 60 12.38 10.84 -10.56
C THR A 60 11.12 10.63 -9.73
N GLY A 61 10.75 9.39 -9.48
CA GLY A 61 9.60 9.03 -8.67
C GLY A 61 10.05 8.28 -7.42
N HIS A 62 9.29 8.46 -6.35
CA HIS A 62 9.44 7.75 -5.10
C HIS A 62 8.21 6.90 -4.84
N PHE A 63 8.39 5.66 -4.37
CA PHE A 63 7.29 4.75 -4.08
C PHE A 63 7.14 4.54 -2.57
N SER A 64 5.93 4.77 -2.08
CA SER A 64 5.48 4.44 -0.72
C SER A 64 4.48 3.27 -0.79
N ALA A 65 4.47 2.46 0.27
CA ALA A 65 3.53 1.36 0.41
C ALA A 65 2.33 1.82 1.26
N ASP A 66 1.13 1.85 0.70
CA ASP A 66 -0.07 2.20 1.46
C ASP A 66 -0.93 0.96 1.72
N VAL A 67 -1.26 0.73 3.00
CA VAL A 67 -2.24 -0.26 3.41
C VAL A 67 -3.49 0.47 3.86
N VAL A 68 -4.58 0.30 3.12
CA VAL A 68 -5.87 0.92 3.43
C VAL A 68 -6.78 -0.12 4.05
N LEU A 69 -7.19 0.11 5.29
CA LEU A 69 -8.08 -0.75 6.05
C LEU A 69 -9.43 -0.06 6.29
N LYS A 70 -10.53 -0.74 5.93
CA LYS A 70 -11.88 -0.28 6.27
C LYS A 70 -12.24 -0.71 7.70
N LYS A 71 -12.42 0.25 8.60
CA LYS A 71 -13.00 0.02 9.93
C LYS A 71 -14.27 0.86 10.06
N ASP A 72 -15.41 0.19 10.16
CA ASP A 72 -16.73 0.83 10.16
C ASP A 72 -16.87 1.83 8.99
N ASP A 73 -17.28 3.06 9.28
CA ASP A 73 -17.43 4.14 8.31
C ASP A 73 -16.10 4.82 7.90
N TYR A 74 -14.96 4.44 8.49
CA TYR A 74 -13.67 5.08 8.27
C TYR A 74 -12.72 4.23 7.41
N TRP A 75 -11.81 4.91 6.71
CA TRP A 75 -10.68 4.30 6.01
C TRP A 75 -9.40 4.71 6.75
N HIS A 76 -8.66 3.73 7.22
CA HIS A 76 -7.38 3.90 7.87
C HIS A 76 -6.29 3.64 6.85
N PHE A 77 -5.49 4.66 6.55
CA PHE A 77 -4.36 4.61 5.65
C PHE A 77 -3.09 4.50 6.49
N ALA A 78 -2.42 3.35 6.41
CA ALA A 78 -1.08 3.16 6.93
C ALA A 78 -0.10 3.34 5.77
N VAL A 79 0.62 4.45 5.79
CA VAL A 79 1.58 4.86 4.75
C VAL A 79 2.98 4.51 5.24
N PHE A 80 3.65 3.61 4.53
CA PHE A 80 4.99 3.14 4.86
C PHE A 80 5.98 3.69 3.84
N ASP A 81 6.95 4.44 4.32
CA ASP A 81 7.89 5.17 3.49
C ASP A 81 9.33 4.86 3.85
N ASN A 82 10.10 4.47 2.84
CA ASN A 82 11.54 4.18 2.94
C ASN A 82 12.42 5.43 2.74
N LEU A 83 11.80 6.61 2.63
CA LEU A 83 12.40 7.91 2.88
C LEU A 83 11.83 8.50 4.17
N ASP A 84 12.71 9.12 4.96
CA ASP A 84 12.31 9.96 6.09
C ASP A 84 12.02 11.37 5.56
N ASP A 85 10.78 11.59 5.11
CA ASP A 85 10.33 12.84 4.49
C ASP A 85 8.94 13.23 5.00
N SER A 86 8.93 13.78 6.22
CA SER A 86 7.73 14.23 6.91
C SER A 86 7.09 15.47 6.26
N ASP A 87 7.89 16.28 5.54
CA ASP A 87 7.42 17.48 4.84
C ASP A 87 6.42 17.14 3.71
N THR A 88 6.47 15.91 3.19
CA THR A 88 5.55 15.43 2.14
C THR A 88 4.27 14.79 2.67
N GLU A 89 4.12 14.57 3.99
CA GLU A 89 2.90 13.95 4.56
C GLU A 89 1.61 14.69 4.21
N PRO A 90 1.52 16.04 4.27
CA PRO A 90 0.28 16.73 3.93
C PRO A 90 -0.12 16.55 2.45
N LEU A 91 0.87 16.41 1.56
CA LEU A 91 0.64 16.16 0.15
C LEU A 91 0.11 14.74 -0.07
N LYS A 92 0.73 13.75 0.60
CA LYS A 92 0.29 12.35 0.58
C LYS A 92 -1.14 12.22 1.11
N GLU A 93 -1.45 12.86 2.24
CA GLU A 93 -2.81 12.93 2.79
C GLU A 93 -3.80 13.56 1.79
N ALA A 94 -3.43 14.66 1.15
CA ALA A 94 -4.30 15.33 0.18
C ALA A 94 -4.59 14.46 -1.06
N VAL A 95 -3.63 13.65 -1.50
CA VAL A 95 -3.81 12.69 -2.60
C VAL A 95 -4.72 11.53 -2.16
N LEU A 96 -4.40 10.88 -1.04
CA LEU A 96 -5.18 9.75 -0.51
C LEU A 96 -6.61 10.16 -0.15
N GLY A 97 -6.80 11.37 0.38
CA GLY A 97 -8.11 11.93 0.69
C GLY A 97 -9.02 12.13 -0.52
N GLN A 98 -8.48 12.17 -1.75
CA GLN A 98 -9.28 12.20 -2.98
C GLN A 98 -9.85 10.84 -3.37
N LEU A 99 -9.43 9.76 -2.70
CA LEU A 99 -9.87 8.40 -2.98
C LEU A 99 -11.15 8.01 -2.21
N ILE A 100 -11.50 8.78 -1.18
CA ILE A 100 -12.57 8.44 -0.23
C ILE A 100 -13.54 9.61 0.00
N PRO A 101 -14.74 9.36 0.55
CA PRO A 101 -15.64 10.43 0.96
C PRO A 101 -14.99 11.36 2.01
N LYS A 102 -15.23 12.66 1.87
CA LYS A 102 -14.62 13.70 2.73
C LYS A 102 -14.79 13.40 4.23
N LYS A 103 -13.74 13.67 5.00
CA LYS A 103 -13.67 13.56 6.48
C LYS A 103 -13.78 12.13 7.06
N ARG A 104 -13.62 11.09 6.23
CA ARG A 104 -13.65 9.68 6.68
C ARG A 104 -12.27 8.98 6.67
N GLY A 105 -11.22 9.70 6.32
CA GLY A 105 -9.83 9.21 6.33
C GLY A 105 -9.17 9.37 7.68
N ARG A 106 -8.36 8.38 8.07
CA ARG A 106 -7.40 8.42 9.17
C ARG A 106 -6.04 8.02 8.61
N TYR A 107 -5.02 8.86 8.78
CA TYR A 107 -3.72 8.67 8.15
C TYR A 107 -2.67 8.41 9.22
N TYR A 108 -1.80 7.43 8.98
CA TYR A 108 -0.72 7.03 9.86
C TYR A 108 0.52 6.88 9.01
N PHE A 109 1.54 7.68 9.29
CA PHE A 109 2.79 7.67 8.55
C PHE A 109 3.87 6.94 9.35
N PHE A 110 4.51 5.97 8.71
CA PHE A 110 5.64 5.21 9.22
C PHE A 110 6.78 5.43 8.26
N GLN A 111 7.78 6.20 8.68
CA GLN A 111 8.85 6.68 7.80
C GLN A 111 10.20 6.31 8.39
N GLN A 112 11.07 5.76 7.57
CA GLN A 112 12.45 5.48 7.93
C GLN A 112 13.31 5.47 6.68
N HIS A 113 14.41 6.21 6.70
CA HIS A 113 15.38 6.14 5.60
C HIS A 113 16.21 4.85 5.71
N PHE A 114 15.99 3.90 4.81
CA PHE A 114 16.81 2.67 4.69
C PHE A 114 17.06 2.26 3.23
N GLN A 115 16.62 3.08 2.29
CA GLN A 115 16.89 2.93 0.86
C GLN A 115 18.37 3.21 0.57
N GLN A 116 19.02 2.36 -0.22
CA GLN A 116 20.42 2.56 -0.61
C GLN A 116 20.58 3.13 -2.03
N ARG A 117 19.66 2.78 -2.95
CA ARG A 117 19.69 3.20 -4.37
C ARG A 117 18.31 3.66 -4.82
N ASN A 118 17.88 3.34 -6.04
CA ASN A 118 16.52 3.60 -6.54
C ASN A 118 15.63 2.35 -6.39
N ASP A 119 15.72 1.68 -5.24
CA ASP A 119 15.02 0.43 -4.92
C ASP A 119 13.71 0.63 -4.15
N CYS A 120 13.17 1.86 -4.09
CA CYS A 120 11.93 2.15 -3.38
C CYS A 120 10.77 1.25 -3.81
N ALA A 121 10.60 1.03 -5.12
CA ALA A 121 9.55 0.14 -5.65
C ALA A 121 9.72 -1.33 -5.23
N VAL A 122 10.96 -1.82 -5.16
CA VAL A 122 11.26 -3.20 -4.71
C VAL A 122 10.93 -3.35 -3.23
N HIS A 123 11.27 -2.33 -2.43
CA HIS A 123 10.93 -2.33 -1.02
C HIS A 123 9.42 -2.29 -0.78
N VAL A 124 8.67 -1.51 -1.57
CA VAL A 124 7.20 -1.51 -1.52
C VAL A 124 6.63 -2.89 -1.83
N TYR A 125 7.12 -3.54 -2.88
CA TYR A 125 6.66 -4.88 -3.25
C TYR A 125 6.94 -5.92 -2.15
N ASN A 126 8.18 -6.00 -1.67
CA ASN A 126 8.56 -6.96 -0.63
C ASN A 126 7.79 -6.72 0.67
N PHE A 127 7.58 -5.44 1.02
CA PHE A 127 6.80 -5.10 2.19
C PHE A 127 5.33 -5.50 2.05
N PHE A 128 4.73 -5.35 0.87
CA PHE A 128 3.36 -5.84 0.62
C PHE A 128 3.23 -7.35 0.81
N SER A 129 4.20 -8.15 0.35
CA SER A 129 4.23 -9.59 0.65
C SER A 129 4.19 -9.85 2.16
N ARG A 130 4.93 -9.06 2.95
CA ARG A 130 4.93 -9.14 4.41
C ARG A 130 3.60 -8.69 5.02
N CYS A 131 2.96 -7.66 4.48
CA CYS A 131 1.61 -7.24 4.89
C CYS A 131 0.57 -8.34 4.64
N LEU A 132 0.66 -9.06 3.51
CA LEU A 132 -0.23 -10.18 3.20
C LEU A 132 -0.05 -11.34 4.19
N ALA A 133 1.21 -11.69 4.49
CA ALA A 133 1.55 -12.73 5.46
C ALA A 133 1.11 -12.35 6.89
N SER A 134 1.16 -11.07 7.23
CA SER A 134 0.84 -10.53 8.57
C SER A 134 -0.48 -9.75 8.62
N LYS A 135 -1.44 -10.08 7.75
CA LYS A 135 -2.71 -9.33 7.61
C LYS A 135 -3.47 -9.12 8.93
N GLU A 136 -3.34 -10.05 9.88
CA GLU A 136 -4.00 -9.98 11.18
C GLU A 136 -3.49 -8.82 12.05
N ALA A 137 -2.22 -8.42 11.87
CA ALA A 137 -1.65 -7.26 12.56
C ALA A 137 -2.43 -5.98 12.24
N PHE A 138 -2.97 -5.87 11.01
CA PHE A 138 -3.73 -4.69 10.60
C PHE A 138 -5.07 -4.53 11.35
N PHE A 139 -5.64 -5.61 11.91
CA PHE A 139 -6.87 -5.51 12.70
C PHE A 139 -6.68 -4.95 14.11
N THR A 140 -5.44 -4.93 14.59
CA THR A 140 -5.10 -4.39 15.91
C THR A 140 -5.10 -2.84 15.88
N GLY A 141 -3.93 -2.21 15.82
CA GLY A 141 -3.79 -0.77 15.71
C GLY A 141 -2.38 -0.32 15.33
N PRO A 142 -2.19 1.01 15.20
CA PRO A 142 -0.99 1.61 14.60
C PRO A 142 0.33 1.20 15.23
N ALA A 143 0.36 0.90 16.54
CA ALA A 143 1.57 0.45 17.22
C ALA A 143 2.14 -0.86 16.64
N LEU A 144 1.29 -1.83 16.29
CA LEU A 144 1.73 -3.08 15.68
C LEU A 144 2.04 -2.92 14.18
N TRP A 145 1.42 -1.94 13.51
CA TRP A 145 1.73 -1.61 12.12
C TRP A 145 3.13 -1.02 12.02
N GLY A 146 3.45 -0.08 12.91
CA GLY A 146 4.80 0.49 13.03
C GLY A 146 5.83 -0.59 13.35
N LYS A 147 5.55 -1.47 14.32
CA LYS A 147 6.44 -2.59 14.61
C LYS A 147 6.69 -3.50 13.40
N LEU A 148 5.66 -3.81 12.62
CA LEU A 148 5.82 -4.61 11.39
C LEU A 148 6.78 -3.96 10.40
N PHE A 149 6.72 -2.63 10.30
CA PHE A 149 7.61 -1.84 9.46
C PHE A 149 9.03 -1.79 10.02
N ASP A 150 9.19 -1.51 11.32
CA ASP A 150 10.49 -1.51 11.99
C ASP A 150 11.21 -2.87 11.82
N ASP A 151 10.47 -3.97 12.02
CA ASP A 151 11.00 -5.34 11.85
C ASP A 151 11.40 -5.62 10.37
N TYR A 152 10.76 -4.97 9.40
CA TYR A 152 11.14 -5.05 7.98
C TYR A 152 12.37 -4.20 7.66
N CYS A 153 12.43 -2.98 8.18
CA CYS A 153 13.59 -2.10 8.05
C CYS A 153 14.85 -2.78 8.62
N GLN A 154 14.72 -3.43 9.78
CA GLN A 154 15.83 -4.17 10.40
C GLN A 154 16.25 -5.38 9.56
N GLU A 155 15.30 -6.18 9.06
CA GLU A 155 15.63 -7.31 8.18
C GLU A 155 16.33 -6.84 6.89
N ALA A 156 15.84 -5.77 6.27
CA ALA A 156 16.47 -5.16 5.11
C ALA A 156 17.90 -4.69 5.45
N ALA A 157 18.08 -4.02 6.59
CA ALA A 157 19.40 -3.61 7.06
C ALA A 157 20.34 -4.82 7.24
N ASP A 158 19.90 -5.88 7.91
CA ASP A 158 20.69 -7.08 8.17
C ASP A 158 21.11 -7.77 6.85
N LEU A 159 20.20 -7.89 5.89
CA LEU A 159 20.48 -8.43 4.55
C LEU A 159 21.51 -7.59 3.77
N THR A 160 21.50 -6.27 3.99
CA THR A 160 22.45 -5.36 3.35
C THR A 160 23.79 -5.24 4.07
N GLN A 161 23.88 -5.61 5.35
CA GLN A 161 25.12 -5.64 6.13
C GLN A 161 25.89 -6.97 5.98
N ALA A 162 25.23 -8.05 5.54
CA ALA A 162 25.85 -9.36 5.35
C ALA A 162 26.93 -9.45 4.25
N PRO A 163 26.92 -8.66 3.15
CA PRO A 163 28.04 -8.51 2.24
C PRO A 163 28.78 -7.20 2.54
N GLY A 164 30.01 -7.30 3.06
CA GLY A 164 30.83 -6.15 3.39
C GLY A 164 30.85 -5.05 2.32
N GLU A 165 30.52 -3.83 2.77
CA GLU A 165 30.83 -2.52 2.18
C GLU A 165 30.39 -2.16 0.75
N ASP A 166 29.66 -3.01 0.02
CA ASP A 166 29.21 -2.65 -1.33
C ASP A 166 27.67 -2.58 -1.45
N SER A 167 27.13 -1.37 -1.29
CA SER A 167 25.70 -1.04 -1.51
C SER A 167 25.21 -1.35 -2.94
N THR A 168 26.13 -1.64 -3.86
CA THR A 168 25.82 -2.16 -5.21
C THR A 168 25.29 -3.59 -5.16
N LEU A 169 25.87 -4.43 -4.32
CA LEU A 169 25.56 -5.85 -4.22
C LEU A 169 24.22 -6.08 -3.53
N SER A 170 23.91 -5.34 -2.46
CA SER A 170 22.64 -5.40 -1.72
C SER A 170 21.42 -5.10 -2.61
N SER A 171 21.44 -3.96 -3.31
CA SER A 171 20.35 -3.57 -4.22
C SER A 171 20.22 -4.55 -5.39
N THR A 172 21.34 -5.02 -5.95
CA THR A 172 21.32 -6.04 -7.01
C THR A 172 20.72 -7.36 -6.54
N MET A 173 21.01 -7.79 -5.31
CA MET A 173 20.40 -8.99 -4.72
C MET A 173 18.91 -8.82 -4.49
N LEU A 174 18.46 -7.67 -3.98
CA LEU A 174 17.02 -7.38 -3.81
C LEU A 174 16.28 -7.43 -5.15
N HIS A 175 16.83 -6.79 -6.19
CA HIS A 175 16.25 -6.86 -7.54
C HIS A 175 16.22 -8.29 -8.10
N ARG A 176 17.27 -9.09 -7.87
CA ARG A 176 17.32 -10.49 -8.32
C ARG A 176 16.32 -11.36 -7.55
N TYR A 177 16.20 -11.17 -6.24
CA TYR A 177 15.25 -11.87 -5.41
C TYR A 177 13.81 -11.57 -5.86
N PHE A 178 13.48 -10.29 -6.06
CA PHE A 178 12.21 -9.87 -6.63
C PHE A 178 11.92 -10.55 -7.98
N MET A 179 12.86 -10.51 -8.93
CA MET A 179 12.67 -11.17 -10.23
C MET A 179 12.46 -12.69 -10.09
N LEU A 180 13.21 -13.36 -9.21
CA LEU A 180 13.07 -14.79 -8.98
C LEU A 180 11.72 -15.13 -8.34
N GLU A 181 11.22 -14.31 -7.40
CA GLU A 181 9.87 -14.46 -6.86
C GLU A 181 8.82 -14.29 -7.95
N CYS A 182 8.87 -13.23 -8.75
CA CYS A 182 7.92 -13.01 -9.84
C CYS A 182 7.93 -14.17 -10.87
N LEU A 183 9.10 -14.76 -11.14
CA LEU A 183 9.23 -15.92 -12.01
C LEU A 183 8.65 -17.19 -11.37
N ALA A 184 8.82 -17.37 -10.06
CA ALA A 184 8.37 -18.55 -9.32
C ALA A 184 6.86 -18.55 -9.09
N THR A 185 6.25 -17.40 -8.76
CA THR A 185 4.83 -17.28 -8.44
C THR A 185 3.98 -16.94 -9.67
N GLY A 186 4.62 -16.48 -10.76
CA GLY A 186 3.98 -15.88 -11.91
C GLY A 186 3.60 -14.42 -11.63
N TYR A 187 3.62 -13.57 -12.65
CA TYR A 187 3.05 -12.20 -12.57
C TYR A 187 1.52 -12.29 -12.37
N ARG A 188 1.07 -12.61 -11.16
CA ARG A 188 -0.35 -12.73 -10.82
C ARG A 188 -0.89 -11.36 -10.43
N GLN A 189 -1.48 -10.65 -11.39
CA GLN A 189 -2.14 -9.36 -11.16
C GLN A 189 -3.31 -9.45 -10.14
N ASP A 190 -3.86 -10.65 -9.97
CA ASP A 190 -5.08 -10.99 -9.25
C ASP A 190 -4.89 -11.16 -7.73
N GLU A 191 -3.69 -11.48 -7.24
CA GLU A 191 -3.41 -11.64 -5.80
C GLU A 191 -3.31 -10.30 -5.05
N TRP A 192 -3.11 -9.21 -5.79
CA TRP A 192 -2.96 -7.85 -5.26
C TRP A 192 -4.29 -7.08 -5.20
N GLY A 193 -5.40 -7.76 -5.55
CA GLY A 193 -6.69 -7.13 -5.83
C GLY A 193 -7.57 -6.83 -4.62
N MET A 194 -7.69 -7.76 -3.68
CA MET A 194 -8.44 -7.62 -2.41
C MET A 194 -8.15 -8.83 -1.53
N VAL A 195 -7.72 -8.61 -0.28
CA VAL A 195 -7.64 -9.69 0.71
C VAL A 195 -9.01 -9.81 1.40
N GLN A 196 -9.84 -10.73 0.93
CA GLN A 196 -11.05 -11.09 1.64
C GLN A 196 -10.70 -12.00 2.82
N GLN A 197 -11.14 -11.64 4.03
CA GLN A 197 -11.28 -12.63 5.10
C GLN A 197 -12.34 -13.63 4.64
N ALA A 198 -12.00 -14.92 4.60
CA ALA A 198 -13.01 -15.95 4.82
C ALA A 198 -13.62 -15.63 6.19
N MET A 199 -14.88 -15.18 6.20
CA MET A 199 -15.60 -14.94 7.44
C MET A 199 -15.50 -16.20 8.29
N VAL A 200 -14.76 -16.13 9.40
CA VAL A 200 -14.87 -17.14 10.44
C VAL A 200 -16.31 -17.07 10.91
N ALA A 201 -17.11 -18.06 10.53
CA ALA A 201 -18.46 -18.24 11.00
C ALA A 201 -18.41 -18.17 12.53
N ARG A 202 -18.95 -17.10 13.11
CA ARG A 202 -19.17 -17.05 14.56
C ARG A 202 -20.06 -18.25 14.92
N PRO A 203 -19.64 -19.17 15.80
CA PRO A 203 -20.58 -20.14 16.32
C PRO A 203 -21.68 -19.36 17.04
N ARG A 204 -22.91 -19.44 16.52
CA ARG A 204 -24.10 -18.96 17.22
C ARG A 204 -24.23 -19.79 18.48
N PHE A 205 -23.78 -19.26 19.62
CA PHE A 205 -24.24 -19.75 20.91
C PHE A 205 -25.76 -19.50 20.99
N SER A 206 -26.51 -20.57 20.75
CA SER A 206 -27.95 -20.64 20.98
C SER A 206 -28.18 -20.72 22.48
N PHE A 207 -28.31 -19.57 23.15
CA PHE A 207 -29.04 -19.52 24.41
C PHE A 207 -30.52 -19.35 24.07
N CYS A 208 -31.29 -20.43 24.22
CA CYS A 208 -32.74 -20.40 24.13
C CYS A 208 -33.30 -19.44 25.20
N PRO A 209 -34.16 -18.47 24.84
CA PRO A 209 -34.96 -17.78 25.83
C PRO A 209 -36.14 -18.68 26.25
N VAL A 210 -36.32 -18.79 27.56
CA VAL A 210 -37.49 -19.38 28.22
C VAL A 210 -38.75 -18.61 27.81
N PRO A 211 -39.87 -19.26 27.43
CA PRO A 211 -41.16 -18.60 27.40
C PRO A 211 -41.90 -18.84 28.72
N VAL A 212 -42.05 -17.78 29.51
CA VAL A 212 -43.02 -17.72 30.61
C VAL A 212 -44.39 -17.34 30.04
N ALA A 213 -45.33 -18.29 30.21
CA ALA A 213 -46.78 -18.15 30.40
C ALA A 213 -47.65 -17.47 29.32
N ALA A 214 -48.63 -18.22 28.80
CA ALA A 214 -50.02 -18.21 29.30
C ALA A 214 -51.04 -18.50 28.17
N ARG A 215 -51.88 -19.53 28.34
CA ARG A 215 -53.33 -19.42 28.58
C ARG A 215 -54.05 -20.77 28.40
N ARG A 216 -54.96 -21.03 29.33
CA ARG A 216 -55.99 -22.08 29.38
C ARG A 216 -56.97 -21.98 28.21
N ALA A 217 -57.53 -23.12 27.77
CA ALA A 217 -58.95 -23.53 27.95
C ALA A 217 -59.48 -24.38 26.77
N GLU A 218 -60.15 -25.49 27.12
CA GLU A 218 -61.26 -26.19 26.40
C GLU A 218 -60.94 -26.83 25.03
N CYS A 219 -61.26 -28.10 24.72
CA CYS A 219 -62.34 -29.00 25.13
C CYS A 219 -61.85 -30.41 25.50
#